data_AF-A0A968BST4-F1
#
_entry.id   AF-A0A968BST4-F1
#
_cell.length_a   1.000
_cell.length_b   1.000
_cell.length_c   1.000
_cell.angle_alpha   90.00
_cell.angle_beta   90.00
_cell.angle_gamma   90.00
#
_symmetry.space_group_name_H-M   'P 1'
#
loop_
_entity.id
_entity.type
_entity.pdbx_description
1 polymer ?
#
loop_
_entity_poly.entity_id
_entity_poly.type
_entity_poly.pdbx_seq_one_letter_code
_entity_poly.pdbx_strand_id
1 'polypeptide(L)'
;MTLRQLAQHTSGIWDYGDPIIGEAAADPAKLEIGYAPEELVQYAVDNGTPDFAPGEEGQWNYSNTGYILMGMIIEKAAGKSLGDLYRER
;
A
#
# COMPACT_ATOMS: atom_id res chain seq x y z
N MET A 1 -8.82 -10.92 5.61
CA MET A 1 -7.87 -10.41 4.61
C MET A 1 -6.77 -11.44 4.35
N THR A 2 -6.36 -11.64 3.10
CA THR A 2 -5.31 -12.58 2.68
C THR A 2 -4.31 -11.92 1.72
N LEU A 3 -3.13 -12.52 1.53
CA LEU A 3 -2.15 -12.06 0.54
C LEU A 3 -2.72 -12.02 -0.89
N ARG A 4 -3.57 -12.99 -1.24
CA ARG A 4 -4.24 -13.02 -2.54
C ARG A 4 -5.18 -11.82 -2.72
N GLN A 5 -5.91 -11.43 -1.67
CA GLN A 5 -6.79 -10.27 -1.71
C GLN A 5 -6.01 -8.95 -1.84
N LEU A 6 -4.85 -8.84 -1.19
CA LEU A 6 -3.93 -7.70 -1.38
C LEU A 6 -3.46 -7.62 -2.84
N ALA A 7 -2.94 -8.73 -3.38
CA ALA A 7 -2.41 -8.80 -4.74
C ALA A 7 -3.47 -8.62 -5.84
N GLN A 8 -4.76 -8.75 -5.52
CA GLN A 8 -5.87 -8.67 -6.47
C GLN A 8 -6.77 -7.44 -6.23
N HIS A 9 -6.42 -6.56 -5.29
CA HIS A 9 -7.21 -5.36 -4.96
C HIS A 9 -8.64 -5.65 -4.49
N THR A 10 -8.81 -6.77 -3.79
CA THR A 10 -10.08 -7.20 -3.18
C THR A 10 -10.00 -7.19 -1.65
N SER A 11 -9.02 -6.51 -1.07
CA SER A 11 -8.84 -6.40 0.37
C SER A 11 -9.74 -5.34 1.01
N GLY A 12 -10.19 -4.34 0.24
CA GLY A 12 -10.91 -3.17 0.75
C GLY A 12 -10.04 -2.19 1.54
N ILE A 13 -8.70 -2.31 1.47
CA ILE A 13 -7.80 -1.35 2.11
C ILE A 13 -7.84 -0.02 1.35
N TRP A 14 -8.11 1.06 2.08
CA TRP A 14 -8.09 2.41 1.57
C TRP A 14 -6.72 2.82 0.99
N ASP A 15 -6.73 3.55 -0.11
CA ASP A 15 -5.53 3.97 -0.82
C ASP A 15 -5.02 5.34 -0.38
N TYR A 16 -3.73 5.43 -0.02
CA TYR A 16 -3.11 6.71 0.32
C TYR A 16 -2.78 7.59 -0.91
N GLY A 17 -2.82 7.03 -2.13
CA GLY A 17 -2.21 7.60 -3.32
C GLY A 17 -2.79 8.95 -3.72
N ASP A 18 -4.11 9.00 -3.94
CA ASP A 18 -4.83 10.23 -4.29
C ASP A 18 -4.62 11.37 -3.28
N PRO A 19 -4.76 11.15 -1.95
CA PRO A 19 -4.44 12.16 -0.94
C PRO A 19 -3.01 12.69 -1.04
N ILE A 20 -2.00 11.81 -1.08
CA ILE A 20 -0.59 12.22 -1.12
C ILE A 20 -0.28 12.98 -2.42
N ILE A 21 -0.82 12.55 -3.56
CA ILE A 21 -0.67 13.25 -4.84
C ILE A 21 -1.33 14.63 -4.77
N GLY A 22 -2.52 14.73 -4.17
CA GLY A 22 -3.22 16.00 -3.97
C GLY A 22 -2.43 16.98 -3.10
N GLU A 23 -1.86 16.50 -1.99
CA GLU A 23 -0.99 17.29 -1.13
C GLU A 23 0.27 17.77 -1.87
N ALA A 24 0.85 16.91 -2.69
CA ALA A 24 2.05 17.20 -3.45
C ALA A 24 1.81 18.16 -4.63
N ALA A 25 0.61 18.15 -5.21
CA ALA A 25 0.19 19.13 -6.20
C ALA A 25 0.04 20.54 -5.59
N ALA A 26 -0.34 20.63 -4.31
CA ALA A 26 -0.46 21.89 -3.59
C ALA A 26 0.89 22.42 -3.09
N ASP A 27 1.83 21.53 -2.76
CA ASP A 27 3.19 21.85 -2.34
C ASP A 27 4.21 20.89 -2.99
N PRO A 28 4.88 21.31 -4.08
CA PRO A 28 5.85 20.47 -4.77
C PRO A 28 7.02 19.99 -3.90
N ALA A 29 7.33 20.67 -2.78
CA ALA A 29 8.36 20.20 -1.86
C ALA A 29 7.99 18.84 -1.24
N LYS A 30 6.69 18.51 -1.16
CA LYS A 30 6.23 17.20 -0.71
C LYS A 30 6.52 16.06 -1.70
N LEU A 31 6.80 16.35 -2.98
CA LEU A 31 7.24 15.33 -3.94
C LEU A 31 8.66 14.86 -3.66
N GLU A 32 9.48 15.67 -2.99
CA GLU A 32 10.86 15.34 -2.65
C GLU A 32 10.97 14.53 -1.35
N ILE A 33 9.88 14.42 -0.60
CA ILE A 33 9.83 13.64 0.64
C ILE A 33 9.74 12.16 0.29
N GLY A 34 10.75 11.39 0.67
CA GLY A 34 10.68 9.94 0.68
C GLY A 34 9.89 9.45 1.89
N TYR A 35 9.03 8.45 1.68
CA TYR A 35 8.29 7.79 2.76
C TYR A 35 8.83 6.37 2.98
N ALA A 36 8.98 5.99 4.24
CA ALA A 36 9.13 4.60 4.61
C ALA A 36 7.81 3.83 4.35
N PRO A 37 7.86 2.54 4.01
CA PRO A 37 6.65 1.71 3.83
C PRO A 37 5.67 1.80 5.01
N GLU A 38 6.18 1.81 6.23
CA GLU A 38 5.39 1.92 7.45
C GLU A 38 4.63 3.25 7.54
N GLU A 39 5.22 4.35 7.08
CA GLU A 39 4.59 5.68 7.10
C GLU A 39 3.39 5.72 6.15
N LEU A 40 3.51 5.10 4.97
CA LEU A 40 2.43 5.02 4.00
C LEU A 40 1.27 4.15 4.50
N VAL A 41 1.58 3.02 5.14
CA VAL A 41 0.56 2.17 5.77
C VAL A 41 -0.12 2.89 6.92
N GLN A 42 0.65 3.57 7.77
CA GLN A 42 0.11 4.33 8.90
C GLN A 42 -0.76 5.50 8.42
N TYR A 43 -0.36 6.21 7.37
CA TYR A 43 -1.16 7.27 6.76
C TYR A 43 -2.54 6.74 6.33
N ALA A 44 -2.58 5.58 5.69
CA ALA A 44 -3.85 4.95 5.30
C ALA A 44 -4.72 4.54 6.51
N VAL A 45 -4.10 4.12 7.62
CA VAL A 45 -4.81 3.78 8.86
C VAL A 45 -5.37 5.03 9.54
N ASP A 46 -4.63 6.13 9.54
CA ASP A 46 -5.01 7.35 10.26
C ASP A 46 -6.07 8.17 9.51
N ASN A 47 -6.06 8.13 8.18
CA ASN A 47 -6.90 8.98 7.33
C ASN A 47 -7.99 8.21 6.57
N GLY A 48 -7.84 6.90 6.42
CA GLY A 48 -8.72 6.06 5.63
C GLY A 48 -9.71 5.25 6.47
N THR A 49 -10.75 4.76 5.80
CA THR A 49 -11.63 3.70 6.30
C THR A 49 -11.71 2.61 5.25
N PRO A 50 -11.85 1.32 5.61
CA PRO A 50 -12.00 0.27 4.61
C PRO A 50 -13.16 0.56 3.65
N ASP A 51 -12.90 0.45 2.35
CA ASP A 51 -13.90 0.72 1.31
C ASP A 51 -15.02 -0.34 1.32
N PHE A 52 -14.66 -1.58 1.68
CA PHE A 52 -15.54 -2.73 1.79
C PHE A 52 -14.88 -3.85 2.61
N ALA A 53 -15.61 -4.92 2.94
CA ALA A 53 -15.05 -6.03 3.70
C ALA A 53 -14.08 -6.87 2.84
N PRO A 54 -12.98 -7.42 3.39
CA PRO A 54 -12.01 -8.17 2.60
C PRO A 54 -12.62 -9.39 1.87
N GLY A 55 -12.62 -9.36 0.54
CA GLY A 55 -13.18 -10.40 -0.32
C GLY A 55 -14.69 -10.38 -0.46
N GLU A 56 -15.34 -9.26 -0.13
CA GLU A 56 -16.75 -9.06 -0.39
C GLU A 56 -17.07 -9.29 -1.88
N GLU A 57 -18.11 -10.07 -2.15
CA GLU A 57 -18.44 -10.53 -3.50
C GLU A 57 -18.76 -9.35 -4.42
N GLY A 58 -18.12 -9.31 -5.59
CA GLY A 58 -18.30 -8.22 -6.55
C GLY A 58 -17.59 -6.91 -6.21
N GLN A 59 -16.93 -6.82 -5.04
CA GLN A 59 -16.19 -5.61 -4.65
C GLN A 59 -14.74 -5.65 -5.11
N TRP A 60 -14.27 -4.49 -5.56
CA TRP A 60 -12.91 -4.27 -6.02
C TRP A 60 -12.59 -2.78 -5.90
N ASN A 61 -11.43 -2.45 -5.35
CA ASN A 61 -10.90 -1.08 -5.41
C ASN A 61 -9.37 -1.12 -5.38
N TYR A 62 -8.75 -0.37 -6.29
CA TYR A 62 -7.30 -0.29 -6.39
C TYR A 62 -6.70 0.27 -5.11
N SER A 63 -5.59 -0.31 -4.66
CA SER A 63 -4.94 0.09 -3.41
C SER A 63 -3.44 -0.18 -3.48
N ASN A 64 -2.65 0.89 -3.58
CA ASN A 64 -1.21 0.90 -3.42
C ASN A 64 -0.83 0.51 -1.99
N THR A 65 -1.60 0.93 -0.99
CA THR A 65 -1.43 0.51 0.41
C THR A 65 -1.35 -1.01 0.51
N GLY A 66 -2.20 -1.73 -0.24
CA GLY A 66 -2.17 -3.20 -0.30
C GLY A 66 -0.86 -3.77 -0.83
N TYR A 67 -0.26 -3.14 -1.85
CA TYR A 67 1.04 -3.54 -2.38
C TYR A 67 2.20 -3.21 -1.46
N ILE A 68 2.20 -2.03 -0.81
CA ILE A 68 3.21 -1.66 0.20
C ILE A 68 3.22 -2.69 1.33
N LEU A 69 2.04 -3.02 1.87
CA LEU A 69 1.91 -4.02 2.91
C LEU A 69 2.41 -5.40 2.46
N MET A 70 2.13 -5.80 1.21
CA MET A 70 2.63 -7.05 0.65
C MET A 70 4.16 -7.04 0.52
N GLY A 71 4.76 -5.92 0.13
CA GLY A 71 6.21 -5.74 0.10
C GLY A 71 6.85 -5.98 1.46
N MET A 72 6.32 -5.34 2.50
CA MET A 72 6.77 -5.53 3.89
C MET A 72 6.65 -6.98 4.35
N ILE A 73 5.57 -7.68 3.97
CA ILE A 73 5.39 -9.11 4.30
C ILE A 73 6.45 -9.97 3.60
N ILE A 74 6.75 -9.69 2.32
CA ILE A 74 7.77 -10.42 1.56
C ILE A 74 9.15 -10.24 2.19
N GLU A 75 9.55 -9.01 2.51
CA GLU A 75 10.85 -8.75 3.15
C GLU A 75 10.96 -9.45 4.50
N LYS A 76 9.90 -9.39 5.31
CA LYS A 76 9.85 -10.09 6.60
C LYS A 76 9.94 -11.60 6.46
N ALA A 77 9.28 -12.18 5.46
CA ALA A 77 9.29 -13.63 5.23
C ALA A 77 10.63 -14.11 4.67
N ALA A 78 11.30 -13.30 3.85
CA ALA A 78 12.55 -13.66 3.20
C ALA A 78 13.81 -13.27 3.98
N GLY A 79 13.70 -12.32 4.91
CA GLY A 79 14.85 -11.74 5.63
C GLY A 79 15.80 -10.96 4.72
N LYS A 80 15.31 -10.45 3.58
CA LYS A 80 16.07 -9.68 2.57
C LYS A 80 15.22 -8.52 2.07
N SER A 81 15.88 -7.49 1.56
CA SER A 81 15.16 -6.39 0.89
C SER A 81 14.48 -6.87 -0.39
N LEU A 82 13.39 -6.21 -0.79
CA LEU A 82 12.76 -6.45 -2.09
C LEU A 82 13.75 -6.22 -3.25
N GLY A 83 14.61 -5.22 -3.13
CA GLY A 83 15.63 -4.92 -4.13
C GLY A 83 16.62 -6.06 -4.33
N ASP A 84 17.04 -6.72 -3.25
CA ASP A 84 17.90 -7.92 -3.34
C ASP A 84 17.13 -9.10 -3.95
N LEU A 85 15.90 -9.34 -3.51
CA LEU A 85 15.06 -10.42 -4.01
C LEU A 85 14.77 -10.29 -5.52
N TYR A 86 14.53 -9.08 -6.01
CA TYR A 86 14.31 -8.81 -7.43
C TYR A 86 15.57 -8.95 -8.28
N ARG A 87 16.77 -8.84 -7.71
CA ARG A 87 18.02 -9.12 -8.44
C ARG A 87 18.32 -10.62 -8.52
N GLU A 88 17.79 -11.41 -7.60
CA GLU A 88 18.02 -12.85 -7.52
C GLU A 88 17.08 -13.68 -8.42
N ARG A 89 16.01 -13.08 -8.97
CA ARG A 89 14.97 -13.76 -9.76
C ARG A 89 14.65 -13.02 -11.04
#